data_AF-T1DCK9-F1
#
_entry.id   AF-T1DCK9-F1
#
_cell.length_a   1.000
_cell.length_b   1.000
_cell.length_c   1.000
_cell.angle_alpha   90.00
_cell.angle_beta   90.00
_cell.angle_gamma   90.00
#
_symmetry.space_group_name_H-M   'P 1'
#
loop_
_entity.id
_entity.type
_entity.pdbx_description
1 polymer ?
#
loop_
_entity_poly.entity_id
_entity_poly.type
_entity_poly.pdbx_seq_one_letter_code
_entity_poly.pdbx_strand_id
1 'polypeptide(L)' 'MPGFPTPIWSCTALPLFPRDWLEIIRANGGTIKETYGVPVEEIVEAIKYGVRKVNIDTDIRLAMTGAMRQLM' A
#
# COMPACT_ATOMS: atom_id res chain seq x y z
N MET A 1 11.71 22.64 -5.55
CA MET A 1 12.72 22.28 -6.57
C MET A 1 12.05 22.13 -7.92
N PRO A 2 12.58 22.73 -9.00
CA PRO A 2 12.03 22.56 -10.34
C PRO A 2 12.49 21.21 -10.90
N GLY A 3 11.55 20.32 -11.25
CA GLY A 3 11.90 19.06 -11.93
C GLY A 3 11.26 17.77 -11.42
N PHE A 4 10.21 17.80 -10.59
CA PHE A 4 9.37 16.59 -10.43
C PHE A 4 8.34 16.58 -11.56
N PRO A 5 8.53 15.83 -12.67
CA PRO A 5 7.46 15.62 -13.64
C PRO A 5 6.34 14.95 -12.85
N THR A 6 5.18 15.59 -12.68
CA THR A 6 4.09 15.14 -11.80
C THR A 6 3.97 13.61 -11.83
N PRO A 7 4.61 12.86 -10.90
CA PRO A 7 4.70 11.45 -11.11
C PRO A 7 3.39 10.93 -10.58
N ILE A 8 2.76 10.09 -11.38
CA ILE A 8 1.86 9.10 -10.81
C ILE A 8 2.70 8.34 -9.78
N TRP A 9 2.50 8.63 -8.50
CA TRP A 9 3.16 7.89 -7.43
C TRP A 9 2.46 6.55 -7.33
N SER A 10 3.14 5.50 -7.78
CA SER A 10 2.76 4.12 -7.48
C SER A 10 3.16 3.83 -6.05
N CYS A 11 2.38 4.35 -5.09
CA CYS A 11 2.53 4.04 -3.68
C CYS A 11 1.79 2.74 -3.39
N THR A 12 2.49 1.67 -3.00
CA THR A 12 1.81 0.74 -2.09
C THR A 12 1.77 1.46 -0.75
N ALA A 13 0.59 1.87 -0.29
CA ALA A 13 0.44 2.61 0.96
C ALA A 13 0.26 1.61 2.10
N LEU A 14 1.32 0.86 2.44
CA LEU A 14 1.29 -0.04 3.60
C LEU A 14 0.93 0.58 4.97
N PRO A 15 0.97 1.90 5.19
CA PRO A 15 0.48 2.48 6.42
C PRO A 15 -0.98 2.96 6.33
N LEU A 16 -1.62 2.94 5.14
CA LEU A 16 -3.07 2.92 5.03
C LEU A 16 -3.52 1.46 4.95
N PHE A 17 -3.79 0.87 6.13
CA PHE A 17 -4.42 -0.46 6.27
C PHE A 17 -3.46 -1.65 6.14
N PRO A 18 -3.52 -2.63 7.06
CA PRO A 18 -2.52 -2.74 8.11
C PRO A 18 -1.44 -3.78 7.77
N ARG A 19 -0.31 -3.71 8.49
CA ARG A 19 0.67 -4.82 8.62
C ARG A 19 -0.02 -6.18 8.86
N ASP A 20 -1.21 -6.13 9.46
CA ASP A 20 -2.13 -7.25 9.68
C ASP A 20 -2.41 -8.08 8.43
N TRP A 21 -2.53 -7.51 7.21
CA TRP A 21 -2.87 -8.35 6.05
C TRP A 21 -1.75 -9.32 5.68
N LEU A 22 -0.48 -8.91 5.79
CA LEU A 22 0.65 -9.82 5.56
C LEU A 22 0.67 -10.93 6.62
N GLU A 23 0.34 -10.60 7.87
CA GLU A 23 0.25 -11.56 8.97
C GLU A 23 -0.93 -12.52 8.79
N ILE A 24 -2.10 -12.01 8.44
CA ILE A 24 -3.31 -12.78 8.13
C ILE A 24 -3.04 -13.74 6.98
N ILE A 25 -2.42 -13.27 5.90
CA ILE A 25 -2.07 -14.12 4.76
C ILE A 25 -1.11 -15.23 5.20
N ARG A 26 -0.08 -14.91 5.99
CA ARG A 26 0.88 -15.89 6.52
C ARG A 26 0.25 -16.91 7.47
N ALA A 27 -0.62 -16.44 8.37
CA ALA A 27 -1.34 -17.29 9.31
C ALA A 27 -2.26 -18.29 8.58
N ASN A 28 -2.78 -17.91 7.41
CA ASN A 28 -3.68 -18.73 6.59
C ASN A 28 -2.95 -19.34 5.37
N GLY A 29 -1.71 -19.81 5.58
CA GLY A 29 -0.96 -20.63 4.61
C GLY A 29 -0.46 -19.91 3.36
N GLY A 30 -0.45 -18.58 3.33
CA GLY A 30 0.14 -17.78 2.25
C GLY A 30 1.60 -17.42 2.49
N THR A 31 2.43 -17.48 1.45
CA THR A 31 3.84 -17.09 1.54
C THR A 31 4.04 -15.74 0.87
N ILE A 32 4.32 -14.71 1.67
CA ILE A 32 4.65 -13.38 1.16
C ILE A 32 5.89 -12.85 1.88
N LYS A 33 6.84 -12.31 1.11
CA LYS A 33 8.06 -11.70 1.65
C LYS A 33 7.68 -10.45 2.45
N GLU A 34 8.50 -10.11 3.42
CA GLU A 34 8.39 -8.83 4.09
C GLU A 34 8.56 -7.70 3.08
N THR A 35 7.65 -6.74 3.11
CA THR A 35 7.61 -5.62 2.18
C THR A 35 7.11 -4.39 2.92
N TYR A 36 7.60 -3.23 2.49
CA TYR A 36 7.37 -1.94 3.10
C TYR A 36 6.79 -1.00 2.03
N GLY A 37 5.86 -0.14 2.46
CA GLY A 37 5.14 0.76 1.58
C GLY A 37 5.42 2.20 1.97
N VAL A 38 4.76 3.12 1.27
CA VAL A 38 4.98 4.56 1.44
C VAL A 38 4.18 5.07 2.65
N PRO A 39 4.82 5.73 3.63
CA PRO A 39 4.17 6.44 4.73
C PRO A 39 3.00 7.33 4.28
N VAL A 40 1.91 7.36 5.05
CA VAL A 40 0.74 8.18 4.72
C VAL A 40 1.12 9.64 4.77
N GLU A 41 1.98 9.98 5.72
CA GLU A 41 2.55 11.30 5.94
C GLU A 41 3.30 11.78 4.70
N GLU A 42 4.04 10.91 4.01
CA GLU A 42 4.72 11.23 2.76
C GLU A 42 3.73 11.46 1.62
N ILE A 43 2.65 10.67 1.54
CA ILE A 43 1.58 10.87 0.55
C ILE A 43 0.88 12.22 0.81
N VAL A 44 0.56 12.52 2.06
CA VAL A 44 -0.06 13.79 2.47
C VAL A 44 0.85 14.97 2.17
N GLU A 45 2.14 14.85 2.43
CA GLU A 45 3.13 15.86 2.11
C GLU A 45 3.28 16.04 0.59
N ALA A 46 3.29 14.96 -0.18
CA ALA A 46 3.34 15.00 -1.64
C ALA A 46 2.10 15.69 -2.26
N ILE A 47 0.92 15.54 -1.64
CA ILE A 47 -0.30 16.27 -2.05
C ILE A 47 -0.10 17.79 -1.93
N LYS A 48 0.59 18.26 -0.88
CA LYS A 48 0.90 19.70 -0.72
C LYS A 48 1.82 20.22 -1.84
N TYR A 49 2.67 19.35 -2.41
CA TYR A 49 3.56 19.68 -3.53
C TYR A 49 2.94 19.43 -4.92
N GLY A 50 1.65 19.12 -5.01
CA GLY A 50 0.93 19.05 -6.29
C GLY A 50 0.64 17.64 -6.80
N VAL A 51 0.86 16.59 -6.02
CA VAL A 51 0.34 15.26 -6.35
C VAL A 51 -1.20 15.26 -6.29
N ARG A 52 -1.84 14.84 -7.39
CA ARG A 52 -3.31 14.78 -7.52
C ARG A 52 -3.85 13.38 -7.82
N LYS A 53 -2.97 12.40 -8.07
CA LYS A 53 -3.33 11.01 -8.33
C LYS A 53 -2.38 10.09 -7.55
N VAL A 54 -2.97 9.25 -6.69
CA VAL A 54 -2.26 8.22 -5.90
C VAL A 54 -2.81 6.87 -6.33
N ASN A 55 -1.95 5.96 -6.77
CA ASN A 55 -2.38 4.60 -7.15
C ASN A 55 -2.33 3.69 -5.92
N ILE A 56 -3.38 2.89 -5.68
CA ILE A 56 -3.49 1.99 -4.53
C ILE A 56 -3.96 0.60 -5.02
N ASP A 57 -3.13 -0.12 -5.78
CA ASP A 57 -3.50 -1.44 -6.36
C ASP A 57 -3.09 -2.59 -5.42
N THR A 58 -1.85 -2.58 -4.93
CA THR A 58 -1.31 -3.64 -4.08
C THR A 58 -2.10 -3.81 -2.79
N ASP A 59 -2.49 -2.71 -2.13
CA ASP A 59 -3.20 -2.76 -0.85
C ASP A 59 -4.57 -3.42 -0.98
N ILE A 60 -5.31 -3.12 -2.06
CA ILE A 60 -6.62 -3.74 -2.34
C ILE A 60 -6.46 -5.24 -2.58
N ARG A 61 -5.41 -5.66 -3.32
CA ARG A 61 -5.15 -7.08 -3.58
C ARG A 61 -4.77 -7.84 -2.32
N LEU A 62 -3.96 -7.24 -1.45
CA LEU A 62 -3.58 -7.82 -0.16
C LEU A 62 -4.81 -7.96 0.75
N ALA A 63 -5.66 -6.94 0.81
CA ALA A 63 -6.90 -6.99 1.60
C ALA A 63 -7.85 -8.09 1.11
N MET A 64 -8.12 -8.16 -0.20
CA MET A 64 -8.94 -9.22 -0.78
C MET A 64 -8.36 -10.61 -0.53
N THR A 65 -7.05 -10.78 -0.76
CA THR A 65 -6.39 -12.08 -0.58
C THR A 65 -6.42 -12.52 0.87
N GLY A 66 -6.15 -11.60 1.81
CA GLY A 66 -6.20 -11.88 3.24
C GLY A 66 -7.61 -12.24 3.70
N ALA A 67 -8.62 -11.45 3.33
CA ALA A 67 -10.02 -11.71 3.67
C ALA A 67 -10.50 -13.07 3.13
N MET A 68 -10.15 -13.41 1.89
CA MET A 68 -10.52 -14.73 1.33
C MET A 68 -9.84 -15.89 2.02
N ARG A 69 -8.58 -15.71 2.44
CA ARG A 69 -7.85 -16.73 3.19
C ARG A 69 -8.36 -16.92 4.62
N GLN A 70 -8.93 -15.92 5.26
CA GLN A 70 -9.56 -16.07 6.57
C GLN A 70 -10.86 -16.89 6.54
N LEU A 71 -11.51 -16.95 5.37
CA LEU A 71 -12.80 -17.62 5.18
C LEU A 71 -12.66 -19.04 4.61
N MET A 72 -11.45 -19.47 4.23
CA MET A 72 -11.13 -20.82 3.80
C MET A 72 -10.60 -21.65 4.96
#